data_AF-A0A0B0D1F7-F1
#
_entry.id   AF-A0A0B0D1F7-F1
#
_cell.length_a   1.000
_cell.length_b   1.000
_cell.length_c   1.000
_cell.angle_alpha   90.00
_cell.angle_beta   90.00
_cell.angle_gamma   90.00
#
_symmetry.space_group_name_H-M   'P 1'
#
loop_
_entity.id
_entity.type
_entity.pdbx_description
1 polymer ?
#
loop_
_entity_poly.entity_id
_entity_poly.type
_entity_poly.pdbx_seq_one_letter_code
_entity_poly.pdbx_strand_id
1 'polypeptide(L)'
;MIDFIHEWIENVNRRYDLLPAWRERKLNVVLEIGQHLIYLFIDHTGVHFKSKQEGQGNLLLRSSSTVMEELFKGSKKLTSLPETMINVQGAYRNILFMESLLLLSR
;
A
#
# COMPACT_ATOMS: atom_id res chain seq x y z
N MET A 1 11.89 -9.32 -5.43
CA MET A 1 11.65 -8.42 -4.26
C MET A 1 10.45 -7.50 -4.48
N ILE A 2 10.18 -7.04 -5.71
CA ILE A 2 8.97 -6.26 -6.05
C ILE A 2 7.82 -7.17 -6.51
N ASP A 3 8.08 -8.47 -6.71
CA ASP A 3 7.14 -9.42 -7.32
C ASP A 3 5.80 -9.51 -6.57
N PHE A 4 5.84 -9.52 -5.24
CA PHE A 4 4.62 -9.53 -4.41
C PHE A 4 3.81 -8.22 -4.52
N ILE A 5 4.47 -7.09 -4.82
CA ILE A 5 3.79 -5.81 -5.02
C ILE A 5 3.14 -5.79 -6.39
N HIS A 6 3.82 -6.30 -7.43
CA HIS A 6 3.24 -6.47 -8.76
C HIS A 6 2.02 -7.38 -8.72
N GLU A 7 2.13 -8.55 -8.09
CA GLU A 7 1.02 -9.50 -7.93
C GLU A 7 -0.15 -8.85 -7.19
N TRP A 8 0.11 -8.16 -6.09
CA TRP A 8 -0.91 -7.43 -5.34
C TRP A 8 -1.61 -6.36 -6.19
N ILE A 9 -0.87 -5.58 -6.98
CA ILE A 9 -1.45 -4.57 -7.88
C ILE A 9 -2.36 -5.22 -8.92
N GLU A 10 -1.92 -6.33 -9.53
CA GLU A 10 -2.74 -7.06 -10.49
C GLU A 10 -4.04 -7.57 -9.85
N ASN A 11 -3.96 -8.10 -8.64
CA ASN A 11 -5.13 -8.61 -7.92
C ASN A 11 -6.11 -7.49 -7.55
N VAL A 12 -5.63 -6.35 -7.04
CA VAL A 12 -6.48 -5.19 -6.73
C VAL A 12 -7.15 -4.67 -8.00
N ASN A 13 -6.39 -4.53 -9.10
CA ASN A 13 -6.89 -3.92 -10.33
C ASN A 13 -7.88 -4.83 -11.09
N ARG A 14 -7.84 -6.15 -10.88
CA ARG A 14 -8.86 -7.08 -11.41
C ARG A 14 -10.18 -7.05 -10.63
N ARG A 15 -10.17 -6.51 -9.41
CA ARG A 15 -11.33 -6.45 -8.52
C ARG A 15 -12.10 -5.14 -8.67
N TYR A 16 -12.89 -5.08 -9.74
CA TYR A 16 -13.77 -3.95 -10.04
C TYR A 16 -14.84 -3.67 -8.98
N ASP A 17 -15.01 -4.53 -7.98
CA ASP A 17 -15.88 -4.33 -6.82
C ASP A 17 -15.19 -3.52 -5.70
N LEU A 18 -13.86 -3.55 -5.64
CA LEU A 18 -13.07 -2.78 -4.67
C LEU A 18 -12.89 -1.34 -5.09
N LEU A 19 -12.70 -1.08 -6.39
CA LEU A 19 -12.42 0.25 -6.94
C LEU A 19 -13.58 1.27 -6.81
N PRO A 20 -14.87 0.89 -6.96
CA PRO A 20 -16.01 1.82 -6.83
C PRO A 20 -16.21 2.35 -5.41
N ALA A 21 -15.70 1.64 -4.39
CA ALA A 21 -15.69 2.14 -3.02
C ALA A 21 -14.78 3.37 -2.84
N TRP A 22 -13.95 3.71 -3.84
CA TRP A 22 -12.87 4.68 -3.71
C TRP A 22 -13.22 6.13 -4.08
N ARG A 23 -14.52 6.47 -4.24
CA ARG A 23 -15.09 7.83 -4.41
C ARG A 23 -14.06 8.96 -4.54
N GLU A 24 -13.62 9.27 -5.76
CA GLU A 24 -12.69 10.38 -6.14
C GLU A 24 -11.35 10.48 -5.37
N ARG A 25 -11.05 9.59 -4.43
CA ARG A 25 -9.87 9.73 -3.56
C ARG A 25 -8.62 9.31 -4.31
N LYS A 26 -7.59 10.14 -4.13
CA LYS A 26 -6.24 9.92 -4.64
C LYS A 26 -5.29 9.75 -3.46
N LEU A 27 -4.53 8.67 -3.45
CA LEU A 27 -3.57 8.38 -2.38
C LEU A 27 -2.19 8.11 -3.00
N ASN A 28 -1.20 8.92 -2.62
CA ASN A 28 0.21 8.64 -2.88
C ASN A 28 0.75 7.82 -1.71
N VAL A 29 1.30 6.64 -1.99
CA VAL A 29 1.93 5.75 -1.01
C VAL A 29 3.41 5.64 -1.32
N VAL A 30 4.25 5.81 -0.31
CA VAL A 30 5.68 5.55 -0.39
C VAL A 30 5.98 4.31 0.44
N LEU A 31 6.63 3.33 -0.17
CA LEU A 31 7.13 2.14 0.52
C LEU A 31 8.64 2.25 0.62
N GLU A 32 9.15 2.20 1.84
CA GLU A 32 10.58 2.13 2.12
C GLU A 32 10.89 0.73 2.66
N ILE A 33 11.50 -0.09 1.81
CA ILE A 33 11.75 -1.50 2.05
C ILE A 33 13.27 -1.71 2.11
N GLY A 34 13.83 -1.69 3.32
CA GLY A 34 15.29 -1.65 3.49
C GLY A 34 15.88 -0.39 2.84
N GLN A 35 16.67 -0.57 1.75
CA GLN A 35 17.27 0.54 0.99
C GLN A 35 16.49 0.93 -0.27
N HIS A 36 15.36 0.26 -0.54
CA HIS A 36 14.57 0.50 -1.75
C HIS A 36 13.38 1.40 -1.46
N LEU A 37 13.15 2.36 -2.36
CA LEU A 37 11.97 3.22 -2.36
C LEU A 37 11.07 2.86 -3.53
N ILE A 38 9.79 2.61 -3.23
CA ILE A 38 8.77 2.29 -4.21
C ILE A 38 7.64 3.30 -4.05
N TYR A 39 7.23 3.89 -5.17
CA TYR A 39 6.16 4.87 -5.20
C TYR A 39 4.93 4.26 -5.84
N LEU A 40 3.82 4.29 -5.11
CA LEU A 40 2.52 3.84 -5.58
C LEU A 40 1.54 5.00 -5.60
N PHE A 41 0.61 4.92 -6.54
CA PHE A 41 -0.51 5.82 -6.65
C PHE A 41 -1.80 5.04 -6.77
N ILE A 42 -2.76 5.42 -5.94
CA ILE A 42 -4.06 4.78 -5.85
C ILE A 42 -5.12 5.80 -6.23
N ASP A 43 -5.92 5.49 -7.23
CA ASP A 43 -7.06 6.29 -7.66
C ASP A 43 -8.21 5.40 -8.17
N HIS A 44 -9.29 6.03 -8.64
CA HIS A 44 -10.47 5.33 -9.17
C HIS A 44 -10.20 4.32 -10.31
N THR A 45 -9.05 4.40 -10.99
CA THR A 45 -8.67 3.48 -12.06
C THR A 45 -7.88 2.27 -11.56
N GLY A 46 -7.38 2.32 -10.31
CA GLY A 46 -6.61 1.25 -9.70
C GLY A 46 -5.39 1.73 -8.95
N VAL A 47 -4.46 0.79 -8.74
CA VAL A 47 -3.13 1.03 -8.18
C VAL A 47 -2.09 1.02 -9.28
N HIS A 48 -1.18 1.99 -9.24
CA HIS A 48 -0.18 2.22 -10.27
C HIS A 48 1.20 2.47 -9.65
N PHE A 49 2.26 1.99 -10.31
CA PHE A 49 3.61 2.41 -9.98
C PHE A 49 3.88 3.84 -10.47
N LYS A 50 4.68 4.59 -9.72
CA LYS A 50 5.23 5.89 -10.12
C LYS A 50 6.76 5.82 -10.15
N SER A 51 7.35 6.57 -11.07
CA SER A 51 8.82 6.68 -11.23
C SER A 51 9.47 7.57 -10.17
N LYS A 52 8.70 8.48 -9.56
CA LYS A 52 9.17 9.40 -8.51
C LYS A 52 8.01 9.84 -7.62
N GLN A 53 8.35 10.41 -6.47
CA GLN A 53 7.37 11.08 -5.61
C GLN A 53 6.84 12.33 -6.33
N GLU A 54 5.60 12.29 -6.78
CA GLU A 54 4.89 13.47 -7.28
C GLU A 54 3.77 13.84 -6.29
N GLY A 55 3.92 15.00 -5.65
CA GLY A 55 3.06 15.49 -4.57
C GLY A 55 3.60 15.18 -3.17
N GLN A 56 2.94 15.70 -2.12
CA GLN A 56 3.26 15.35 -0.73
C GLN A 56 2.85 13.90 -0.43
N GLY A 57 3.67 13.19 0.35
CA GLY A 57 3.45 11.78 0.72
C GLY A 57 2.21 11.65 1.60
N ASN A 58 1.19 10.96 1.11
CA ASN A 58 -0.09 10.83 1.82
C ASN A 58 -0.14 9.55 2.70
N LEU A 59 0.80 8.62 2.50
CA LEU A 59 1.12 7.51 3.40
C LEU A 59 2.56 7.06 3.15
N LEU A 60 3.36 6.91 4.20
CA LEU A 60 4.69 6.30 4.16
C LEU A 60 4.66 5.03 5.01
N LEU A 61 5.13 3.93 4.42
CA LEU A 61 5.28 2.63 5.08
C LEU A 61 6.76 2.24 5.04
N ARG A 62 7.40 2.10 6.19
CA ARG A 62 8.81 1.71 6.29
C ARG A 62 8.97 0.44 7.11
N SER A 63 9.57 -0.58 6.51
CA SER A 63 9.84 -1.85 7.18
C SER A 63 10.87 -2.70 6.41
N SER A 64 11.14 -3.91 6.91
CA SER A 64 11.92 -4.92 6.20
C SER A 64 11.12 -5.54 5.04
N SER A 65 11.83 -6.17 4.10
CA SER A 65 11.19 -6.90 2.99
C SER A 65 10.26 -8.00 3.48
N THR A 66 10.63 -8.70 4.57
CA THR A 66 9.87 -9.82 5.11
C THR A 66 8.51 -9.36 5.65
N VAL A 67 8.50 -8.26 6.42
CA VAL A 67 7.26 -7.72 6.99
C VAL A 67 6.39 -7.11 5.89
N MET A 68 6.98 -6.43 4.90
CA MET A 68 6.21 -5.93 3.75
C MET A 68 5.57 -7.07 2.96
N GLU A 69 6.30 -8.14 2.70
CA GLU A 69 5.75 -9.29 1.99
C GLU A 69 4.56 -9.92 2.75
N GLU A 70 4.65 -10.07 4.07
CA GLU A 70 3.54 -10.54 4.91
C GLU A 70 2.31 -9.62 4.82
N LEU A 71 2.52 -8.30 4.83
CA LEU A 71 1.45 -7.31 4.70
C LEU A 71 0.76 -7.41 3.33
N PHE A 72 1.52 -7.49 2.24
CA PHE A 72 0.98 -7.56 0.88
C PHE A 72 0.32 -8.90 0.54
N LYS A 73 0.72 -9.98 1.22
CA LYS A 73 -0.01 -11.27 1.23
C LYS A 73 -1.26 -11.23 2.12
N GLY A 74 -1.49 -10.13 2.84
CA GLY A 74 -2.59 -9.95 3.79
C GLY A 74 -2.49 -10.82 5.04
N SER A 75 -1.33 -11.44 5.32
CA SER A 75 -1.17 -12.34 6.48
C SER A 75 -1.09 -11.58 7.81
N LYS A 76 -0.79 -10.28 7.75
CA LYS A 76 -0.79 -9.37 8.90
C LYS A 76 -1.56 -8.09 8.59
N LYS A 77 -2.02 -7.42 9.64
CA LYS A 77 -2.68 -6.10 9.58
C LYS A 77 -1.67 -5.01 9.90
N LEU A 78 -1.68 -3.93 9.13
CA LEU A 78 -0.86 -2.74 9.35
C LEU A 78 -0.98 -2.21 10.78
N THR A 79 -2.21 -2.09 11.28
CA THR A 79 -2.57 -1.53 12.59
C THR A 79 -2.27 -2.46 13.76
N SER A 80 -1.99 -3.75 13.50
CA SER A 80 -1.64 -4.73 14.54
C SER A 80 -0.14 -4.85 14.79
N LEU A 81 0.67 -4.32 13.88
CA LEU A 81 2.12 -4.43 13.98
C LEU A 81 2.67 -3.36 14.95
N PRO A 82 3.62 -3.72 15.83
CA PRO A 82 4.28 -2.75 16.69
C PRO A 82 5.19 -1.81 15.88
N GLU A 83 5.43 -0.60 16.40
CA GLU A 83 6.30 0.40 15.76
C GLU A 83 7.73 -0.08 15.52
N THR A 84 8.18 -1.08 16.29
CA THR A 84 9.49 -1.74 16.13
C THR A 84 9.56 -2.60 14.86
N MET A 85 8.43 -3.03 14.32
CA MET A 85 8.36 -3.83 13.09
C MET A 85 8.02 -2.97 11.88
N ILE A 86 7.18 -1.94 12.03
CA ILE A 86 6.80 -1.06 10.94
C ILE A 86 6.62 0.37 11.42
N ASN A 87 7.15 1.31 10.66
CA ASN A 87 6.88 2.72 10.84
C ASN A 87 5.87 3.17 9.78
N VAL A 88 4.71 3.67 10.23
CA VAL A 88 3.62 4.13 9.37
C VAL A 88 3.40 5.61 9.62
N GLN A 89 3.51 6.44 8.59
CA GLN A 89 3.27 7.88 8.69
C GLN A 89 2.20 8.32 7.70
N GLY A 90 1.23 9.08 8.18
CA GLY A 90 0.11 9.58 7.37
C GLY A 90 -1.16 9.71 8.21
N ALA A 91 -2.21 10.26 7.62
CA ALA A 91 -3.49 10.35 8.29
C ALA A 91 -4.04 8.95 8.59
N TYR A 92 -4.57 8.71 9.80
CA TYR A 92 -5.09 7.40 10.21
C TYR A 92 -6.11 6.80 9.23
N ARG A 93 -6.95 7.65 8.63
CA ARG A 93 -7.89 7.24 7.56
C ARG A 93 -7.19 6.62 6.34
N ASN A 94 -6.00 7.10 5.98
CA ASN A 94 -5.21 6.59 4.85
C ASN A 94 -4.54 5.25 5.24
N ILE A 95 -4.17 5.08 6.51
CA ILE A 95 -3.66 3.81 7.05
C ILE A 95 -4.75 2.74 6.97
N LEU A 96 -5.93 3.02 7.50
CA LEU A 96 -7.07 2.10 7.44
C LEU A 96 -7.49 1.77 6.00
N PHE A 97 -7.42 2.77 5.12
CA PHE A 97 -7.67 2.57 3.71
C PHE A 97 -6.68 1.59 3.09
N MET A 98 -5.38 1.82 3.29
CA MET A 98 -4.34 0.91 2.79
C MET A 98 -4.47 -0.51 3.37
N GLU A 99 -4.75 -0.62 4.68
CA GLU A 99 -4.97 -1.91 5.33
C GLU A 99 -6.15 -2.68 4.70
N SER A 100 -7.24 -1.97 4.40
CA SER A 100 -8.39 -2.57 3.75
C SER A 100 -8.02 -3.14 2.38
N LEU A 101 -7.18 -2.45 1.61
CA LEU A 101 -6.71 -2.94 0.31
C LEU A 101 -5.82 -4.17 0.44
N LEU A 102 -4.88 -4.17 1.39
CA LEU A 102 -3.99 -5.29 1.63
C LEU A 102 -4.74 -6.57 2.06
N LEU A 103 -5.83 -6.41 2.80
CA LEU A 103 -6.64 -7.54 3.27
C LEU A 103 -7.63 -8.04 2.21
N LEU A 104 -8.18 -7.14 1.41
CA LEU A 104 -9.23 -7.46 0.45
C LEU A 104 -8.67 -7.88 -0.90
N SER A 105 -7.43 -7.60 -1.26
CA SER A 105 -6.85 -7.93 -2.58
C SER A 105 -6.53 -9.42 -2.81
N ARG A 106 -7.13 -10.33 -2.04
CA ARG A 106 -6.99 -11.77 -2.19
C ARG A 106 -8.03 -12.35 -3.14
#